data_AF-A0A376MK64-F1
#
_entry.id   AF-A0A376MK64-F1
#
_cell.length_a   1.000
_cell.length_b   1.000
_cell.length_c   1.000
_cell.angle_alpha   90.00
_cell.angle_beta   90.00
_cell.angle_gamma   90.00
#
_symmetry.space_group_name_H-M   'P 1'
#
loop_
_entity.id
_entity.type
_entity.pdbx_description
1 polymer ?
#
loop_
_entity_poly.entity_id
_entity_poly.type
_entity_poly.pdbx_seq_one_letter_code
_entity_poly.pdbx_strand_id
1 'polypeptide(L)'
;MLIRSKNGNTTAIDFREMAPAKATRDMFLDDQGNPDSKKSLTSHLASGTPGTVAGFSLALDKYGTMPLNKVVQPAFKLARDGFIVNDALADDLKPTVAKCCRITKTARLSSGKRARR
;
A
#
# COMPACT_ATOMS: atom_id res chain seq x y z
N MET A 1 13.68 3.49 -4.09
CA MET A 1 14.32 2.39 -4.85
C MET A 1 15.69 2.84 -5.30
N LEU A 2 16.72 2.00 -5.12
CA LEU A 2 18.06 2.24 -5.65
C LEU A 2 18.28 1.40 -6.91
N ILE A 3 18.81 2.01 -7.96
CA ILE A 3 19.10 1.36 -9.24
C ILE A 3 20.57 1.61 -9.57
N ARG A 4 21.30 0.55 -9.88
CA ARG A 4 22.65 0.61 -10.43
C ARG A 4 22.66 -0.01 -11.82
N SER A 5 23.02 0.77 -12.82
CA SER A 5 23.10 0.35 -14.22
C SER A 5 24.45 -0.29 -14.55
N LYS A 6 24.49 -1.11 -15.60
CA LYS A 6 25.69 -1.80 -16.08
C LYS A 6 26.86 -0.87 -16.44
N ASN A 7 26.56 0.38 -16.79
CA ASN A 7 27.54 1.41 -17.11
C ASN A 7 28.11 2.14 -15.87
N GLY A 8 27.77 1.68 -14.66
CA GLY A 8 28.25 2.27 -13.41
C GLY A 8 27.36 3.37 -12.83
N ASN A 9 26.33 3.83 -13.57
CA ASN A 9 25.42 4.87 -13.08
C ASN A 9 24.58 4.35 -11.91
N THR A 10 24.54 5.10 -10.81
CA THR A 10 23.69 4.81 -9.65
C THR A 10 22.68 5.92 -9.47
N THR A 11 21.41 5.57 -9.27
CA THR A 11 20.32 6.51 -9.09
C THR A 11 19.36 6.03 -8.02
N ALA A 12 18.65 6.96 -7.39
CA ALA A 12 17.59 6.69 -6.44
C ALA A 12 16.29 7.27 -6.98
N ILE A 13 15.23 6.45 -6.99
CA ILE A 13 13.86 6.90 -7.21
C ILE A 13 13.18 6.93 -5.85
N ASP A 14 12.88 8.13 -5.36
CA ASP A 14 12.01 8.31 -4.21
C ASP A 14 10.56 8.37 -4.68
N PHE A 15 9.73 7.50 -4.11
CA PHE A 15 8.29 7.42 -4.35
C PHE A 15 7.52 7.38 -3.03
N ARG A 16 8.08 8.02 -1.99
CA ARG A 16 7.42 8.18 -0.70
C ARG A 16 6.04 8.80 -0.86
N GLU A 17 5.14 8.41 0.05
CA GLU A 17 3.83 9.05 0.13
C GLU A 17 3.97 10.53 0.43
N MET A 18 3.15 11.35 -0.23
CA MET A 18 3.12 12.79 -0.02
C MET A 18 1.92 13.16 0.85
N ALA A 19 2.11 14.10 1.77
CA ALA A 19 1.00 14.64 2.57
C ALA A 19 -0.09 15.19 1.63
N PRO A 20 -1.39 14.89 1.87
CA PRO A 20 -2.47 15.45 1.07
C PRO A 20 -2.45 16.98 1.07
N ALA A 21 -2.92 17.63 0.01
CA ALA A 21 -2.91 19.10 -0.09
C ALA A 21 -3.67 19.82 1.04
N LYS A 22 -4.61 19.14 1.70
CA LYS A 22 -5.35 19.64 2.87
C LYS A 22 -4.70 19.30 4.21
N ALA A 23 -3.54 18.66 4.22
CA ALA A 23 -2.83 18.35 5.45
C ALA A 23 -2.31 19.65 6.08
N THR A 24 -2.56 19.80 7.37
CA THR A 24 -2.07 20.93 8.17
C THR A 24 -1.21 20.40 9.31
N ARG A 25 -0.32 21.25 9.83
CA ARG A 25 0.64 20.88 10.90
C ARG A 25 -0.05 20.24 12.11
N ASP A 26 -1.22 20.74 12.48
CA ASP A 26 -1.88 20.40 13.74
C ASP A 26 -3.03 19.39 13.56
N MET A 27 -3.17 18.77 12.38
CA MET A 27 -4.29 17.87 12.05
C MET A 27 -4.36 16.59 12.90
N PHE A 28 -3.29 16.27 13.64
CA PHE A 28 -3.22 15.12 14.54
C PHE A 28 -3.21 15.50 16.02
N LEU A 29 -3.49 16.77 16.36
CA LEU A 29 -3.66 17.18 17.75
C LEU A 29 -5.10 16.93 18.22
N ASP A 30 -5.25 16.70 19.52
CA ASP A 30 -6.53 16.76 20.22
C ASP A 30 -6.88 18.20 20.63
N ASP A 31 -8.05 18.38 21.26
CA ASP A 31 -8.55 19.70 21.67
C ASP A 31 -7.68 20.36 22.75
N GLN A 32 -6.76 19.61 23.36
CA GLN A 32 -5.78 20.11 24.34
C GLN A 32 -4.38 20.34 23.74
N GLY A 33 -4.21 20.13 22.43
CA GLY A 33 -2.93 20.29 21.74
C GLY A 33 -1.98 19.11 21.90
N ASN A 34 -2.43 17.97 22.43
CA ASN A 34 -1.61 16.78 22.56
C ASN A 34 -1.72 15.88 21.31
N PRO A 35 -0.64 15.17 20.92
CA PRO A 35 -0.68 14.26 19.77
C PRO A 35 -1.66 13.07 19.97
N ASP A 36 -2.60 12.90 19.05
CA ASP A 36 -3.54 11.78 19.03
C ASP A 36 -3.05 10.66 18.09
N SER A 37 -2.53 9.58 18.70
CA SER A 37 -2.02 8.41 17.97
C SER A 37 -3.10 7.63 17.22
N LYS A 38 -4.38 7.74 17.61
CA LYS A 38 -5.47 7.05 16.91
C LYS A 38 -5.77 7.75 15.59
N LYS A 39 -5.71 9.08 15.55
CA LYS A 39 -5.87 9.87 14.32
C LYS A 39 -4.74 9.61 13.32
N SER A 40 -3.50 9.51 13.78
CA SER A 40 -2.34 9.30 12.89
C SER A 40 -2.11 7.86 12.43
N LEU A 41 -2.66 6.85 13.13
CA LEU A 41 -2.41 5.43 12.80
C LEU A 41 -3.63 4.68 12.26
N THR A 42 -4.84 5.03 12.71
CA THR A 42 -6.04 4.20 12.46
C THR A 42 -7.17 4.92 11.76
N SER A 43 -7.05 6.23 11.56
CA SER A 43 -8.06 7.02 10.85
C SER A 43 -7.75 7.15 9.35
N HIS A 44 -8.72 7.57 8.55
CA HIS A 44 -8.50 7.86 7.13
C HIS A 44 -7.49 9.00 6.88
N LEU A 45 -7.29 9.88 7.87
CA LEU A 45 -6.30 10.96 7.83
C LEU A 45 -4.86 10.45 7.92
N ALA A 46 -4.66 9.19 8.33
CA ALA A 46 -3.35 8.54 8.40
C ALA A 46 -2.77 8.22 7.01
N SER A 47 -3.59 8.25 5.94
CA SER A 47 -3.13 7.89 4.60
C SER A 47 -2.57 9.10 3.87
N GLY A 48 -1.27 9.05 3.54
CA GLY A 48 -0.68 9.91 2.52
C GLY A 48 -1.15 9.54 1.11
N THR A 49 -0.85 10.39 0.13
CA THR A 49 -1.07 10.11 -1.29
C THR A 49 -0.09 9.01 -1.73
N PRO A 50 -0.55 7.81 -2.16
CA PRO A 50 0.34 6.69 -2.43
C PRO A 50 1.24 6.92 -3.65
N GLY A 51 2.57 6.71 -3.50
CA GLY A 51 3.55 6.92 -4.58
C GLY A 51 4.02 5.64 -5.28
N THR A 52 3.76 4.45 -4.74
CA THR A 52 4.35 3.18 -5.20
C THR A 52 4.12 2.88 -6.69
N VAL A 53 2.89 3.07 -7.18
CA VAL A 53 2.55 2.80 -8.59
C VAL A 53 3.30 3.77 -9.52
N ALA A 54 3.36 5.05 -9.15
CA ALA A 54 4.09 6.05 -9.91
C ALA A 54 5.60 5.76 -9.91
N GLY A 55 6.16 5.36 -8.78
CA GLY A 55 7.57 4.97 -8.66
C GLY A 55 7.94 3.78 -9.53
N PHE A 56 7.08 2.75 -9.58
CA PHE A 56 7.31 1.57 -10.41
C PHE A 56 7.14 1.86 -11.90
N SER A 57 6.14 2.65 -12.30
CA SER A 57 6.01 3.08 -13.70
C SER A 57 7.23 3.89 -14.13
N LEU A 58 7.63 4.90 -13.35
CA LEU A 58 8.80 5.72 -13.66
C LEU A 58 10.09 4.90 -13.78
N ALA A 59 10.30 3.93 -12.89
CA ALA A 59 11.45 3.03 -12.96
C ALA A 59 11.42 2.16 -14.22
N LEU A 60 10.25 1.60 -14.56
CA LEU A 60 10.07 0.74 -15.72
C LEU A 60 10.19 1.51 -17.04
N ASP A 61 9.59 2.69 -17.12
CA ASP A 61 9.59 3.54 -18.31
C ASP A 61 11.01 4.06 -18.62
N LYS A 62 11.80 4.36 -17.58
CA LYS A 62 13.14 4.95 -17.73
C LYS A 62 14.28 3.93 -17.79
N TYR A 63 14.18 2.83 -17.06
CA TYR A 63 15.27 1.85 -16.91
C TYR A 63 14.87 0.42 -17.28
N GLY A 64 13.57 0.17 -17.50
CA GLY A 64 13.06 -1.13 -17.87
C GLY A 64 13.11 -1.39 -19.37
N THR A 65 12.77 -2.63 -19.72
CA THR A 65 12.75 -3.12 -21.11
C THR A 65 11.44 -3.79 -21.49
N MET A 66 10.52 -3.95 -20.53
CA MET A 66 9.25 -4.65 -20.70
C MET A 66 8.08 -3.68 -20.52
N PRO A 67 6.96 -3.88 -21.23
CA PRO A 67 5.76 -3.08 -21.00
C PRO A 67 5.13 -3.39 -19.64
N LEU A 68 4.49 -2.39 -19.04
CA LEU A 68 3.85 -2.48 -17.72
C LEU A 68 2.85 -3.65 -17.62
N ASN A 69 2.08 -3.89 -18.68
CA ASN A 69 1.10 -4.98 -18.71
C ASN A 69 1.74 -6.36 -18.50
N LYS A 70 2.97 -6.59 -18.99
CA LYS A 70 3.66 -7.87 -18.86
C LYS A 70 4.17 -8.09 -17.44
N VAL A 71 4.71 -7.05 -16.81
CA VAL A 71 5.26 -7.14 -15.45
C VAL A 71 4.17 -7.19 -14.38
N VAL A 72 3.00 -6.61 -14.63
CA VAL A 72 1.84 -6.69 -13.72
C VAL A 72 1.07 -8.01 -13.85
N GLN A 73 1.15 -8.68 -15.02
CA GLN A 73 0.36 -9.87 -15.31
C GLN A 73 0.46 -11.01 -14.27
N PRO A 74 1.64 -11.33 -13.71
CA PRO A 74 1.75 -12.35 -12.67
C PRO A 74 0.95 -11.98 -11.40
N ALA A 75 1.04 -10.72 -10.96
CA ALA A 75 0.29 -10.24 -9.80
C ALA A 75 -1.22 -10.24 -10.06
N PHE A 76 -1.65 -9.87 -11.28
CA PHE A 76 -3.05 -9.95 -11.69
C PHE A 76 -3.59 -11.38 -11.59
N LYS A 77 -2.84 -12.38 -12.08
CA LYS A 77 -3.25 -13.79 -11.98
C LYS A 77 -3.42 -14.23 -10.53
N LEU A 78 -2.44 -13.94 -9.66
CA LEU A 78 -2.51 -14.30 -8.24
C LEU A 78 -3.72 -13.64 -7.53
N ALA A 79 -4.02 -12.38 -7.85
CA ALA A 79 -5.16 -11.68 -7.27
C ALA A 79 -6.51 -12.21 -7.78
N ARG A 80 -6.60 -12.59 -9.06
CA ARG A 80 -7.84 -13.10 -9.69
C ARG A 80 -8.11 -14.55 -9.33
N ASP A 81 -7.09 -15.40 -9.47
CA ASP A 81 -7.22 -16.85 -9.33
C ASP A 81 -7.08 -17.30 -7.87
N GLY A 82 -6.47 -16.45 -7.03
CA GLY A 82 -6.21 -16.72 -5.62
C GLY A 82 -4.89 -17.47 -5.42
N PHE A 83 -4.45 -17.51 -4.17
CA PHE A 83 -3.27 -18.26 -3.74
C PHE A 83 -3.51 -18.88 -2.36
N ILE A 84 -2.76 -19.93 -2.03
CA ILE A 84 -2.88 -20.60 -0.73
C ILE A 84 -2.23 -19.76 0.35
N VAL A 85 -2.94 -19.55 1.45
CA VAL A 85 -2.43 -18.83 2.62
C VAL A 85 -1.39 -19.71 3.32
N ASN A 86 -0.18 -19.18 3.49
CA ASN A 86 0.87 -19.83 4.28
C ASN A 86 0.77 -19.42 5.76
N ASP A 87 1.55 -20.08 6.62
CA ASP A 87 1.52 -19.84 8.07
C ASP A 87 1.84 -18.38 8.41
N ALA A 88 2.83 -17.77 7.73
CA ALA A 88 3.18 -16.37 7.94
C ALA A 88 1.98 -15.42 7.70
N LEU A 89 1.29 -15.56 6.56
CA LEU A 89 0.13 -14.74 6.26
C LEU A 89 -1.05 -15.06 7.20
N ALA A 90 -1.22 -16.32 7.59
CA ALA A 90 -2.25 -16.71 8.55
C ALA A 90 -2.02 -16.07 9.93
N ASP A 91 -0.77 -16.08 10.40
CA ASP A 91 -0.39 -15.51 11.69
C ASP A 91 -0.54 -13.98 11.70
N ASP A 92 -0.19 -13.29 10.61
CA ASP A 92 -0.39 -11.85 10.47
C ASP A 92 -1.87 -11.45 10.35
N LEU A 93 -2.70 -12.30 9.73
CA LEU A 93 -4.14 -12.06 9.61
C LEU A 93 -4.88 -12.20 10.95
N LYS A 94 -4.50 -13.16 11.81
CA LYS A 94 -5.18 -13.42 13.09
C LYS A 94 -5.43 -12.15 13.94
N PRO A 95 -4.41 -11.33 14.28
CA PRO A 95 -4.63 -10.09 15.05
C PRO A 95 -5.24 -8.97 14.21
N THR A 96 -5.07 -9.00 12.88
CA THR A 96 -5.47 -7.92 11.97
C THR A 96 -6.95 -7.98 11.60
N VAL A 97 -7.58 -9.17 11.61
CA VAL A 97 -9.02 -9.33 11.34
C VAL A 97 -9.89 -8.48 12.27
N ALA A 98 -9.52 -8.34 13.55
CA ALA A 98 -10.24 -7.47 14.49
C ALA A 98 -10.24 -5.98 14.10
N LYS A 99 -9.15 -5.50 13.47
CA LYS A 99 -9.04 -4.14 12.92
C LYS A 99 -9.77 -4.00 11.59
N CYS A 100 -9.61 -4.99 10.70
CA CYS A 100 -10.28 -5.02 9.39
C CYS A 100 -11.81 -5.07 9.50
N CYS A 101 -12.36 -5.76 10.50
CA CYS A 101 -13.81 -5.82 10.76
C CYS A 101 -14.45 -4.44 11.03
N ARG A 102 -13.67 -3.43 11.43
CA ARG A 102 -14.18 -2.05 11.61
C ARG A 102 -14.42 -1.31 10.30
N ILE A 103 -13.82 -1.77 9.19
CA ILE A 103 -13.98 -1.16 7.87
C ILE A 103 -14.69 -2.16 6.96
N THR A 104 -15.93 -1.86 6.60
CA THR A 104 -16.88 -2.80 5.96
C THR A 104 -16.37 -3.44 4.67
N LYS A 105 -15.53 -2.73 3.89
CA LYS A 105 -14.93 -3.26 2.65
C LYS A 105 -13.76 -4.21 2.92
N THR A 106 -12.90 -3.90 3.89
CA THR A 106 -11.72 -4.71 4.23
C THR A 106 -12.14 -6.03 4.89
N ALA A 107 -13.18 -6.00 5.73
CA ALA A 107 -13.79 -7.19 6.32
C ALA A 107 -14.28 -8.21 5.27
N ARG A 108 -14.82 -7.72 4.14
CA ARG A 108 -15.33 -8.57 3.04
C ARG A 108 -14.21 -9.26 2.27
N LEU A 109 -13.06 -8.60 2.13
CA LEU A 109 -11.87 -9.15 1.49
C LEU A 109 -11.17 -10.19 2.37
N SER A 110 -11.06 -9.93 3.68
CA SER A 110 -10.36 -10.83 4.61
C SER A 110 -11.18 -12.05 5.03
N SER A 111 -12.52 -11.98 4.99
CA SER A 111 -13.39 -13.08 5.40
C SER A 111 -13.65 -14.15 4.32
N GLY A 112 -13.08 -14.00 3.12
CA GLY A 112 -13.23 -14.97 2.02
C GLY A 112 -14.68 -15.18 1.55
N LYS A 113 -15.65 -14.42 2.08
CA LYS A 113 -17.06 -14.49 1.66
C LYS A 113 -17.18 -13.82 0.29
N ARG A 114 -16.90 -14.60 -0.76
CA ARG A 114 -17.42 -14.34 -2.11
C ARG A 114 -18.89 -14.00 -1.95
N ALA A 115 -19.23 -12.78 -2.34
CA ALA A 115 -20.59 -12.40 -2.63
C ALA A 115 -21.09 -13.31 -3.74
N ARG A 116 -21.71 -14.43 -3.37
CA ARG A 116 -22.60 -15.14 -4.29
C ARG A 116 -23.72 -14.15 -4.60
N ARG A 117 -23.84 -13.81 -5.88
CA ARG A 117 -25.08 -13.28 -6.46
C ARG A 117 -26.19 -14.29 -6.24
#